data_AF-A0A8C3RE98-F1
#
_entry.id   AF-A0A8C3RE98-F1
#
_cell.length_a   1.000
_cell.length_b   1.000
_cell.length_c   1.000
_cell.angle_alpha   90.00
_cell.angle_beta   90.00
_cell.angle_gamma   90.00
#
_symmetry.space_group_name_H-M   'P 1'
#
loop_
_entity.id
_entity.type
_entity.pdbx_description
1 polymer ?
#
loop_
_entity_poly.entity_id
_entity_poly.type
_entity_poly.pdbx_seq_one_letter_code
_entity_poly.pdbx_strand_id
1 'polypeptide(L)'
;MAAQQLLKQRKKPSKEAVLFPESITTEQQSLVLVKRLLAISMSCITYMRGLFPESSYGTRYLDDLCLKILREDKSCLGSLQIVKWIQGCFDALEKQYLHVAVLAIYTNPETVTEMYQFKFKYKKKVPQMDISSCHW
;
A
#
# COMPACT_ATOMS: atom_id res chain seq x y z
N MET A 1 30.33 -45.19 -5.20
CA MET A 1 28.87 -45.03 -5.29
C MET A 1 28.45 -44.03 -4.23
N ALA A 2 28.72 -42.73 -4.38
CA ALA A 2 28.05 -41.74 -5.24
C ALA A 2 26.63 -41.37 -4.77
N ALA A 3 26.58 -40.27 -4.00
CA ALA A 3 25.51 -39.25 -3.94
C ALA A 3 24.13 -39.61 -3.37
N GLN A 4 23.94 -39.37 -2.07
CA GLN A 4 22.67 -38.88 -1.53
C GLN A 4 22.94 -37.65 -0.64
N GLN A 5 23.18 -36.52 -1.29
CA GLN A 5 23.11 -35.21 -0.66
C GLN A 5 21.89 -34.53 -1.26
N LEU A 6 20.73 -34.76 -0.63
CA LEU A 6 19.49 -34.06 -0.94
C LEU A 6 19.72 -32.57 -0.69
N LEU A 7 19.97 -31.85 -1.78
CA LEU A 7 19.93 -30.39 -1.85
C LEU A 7 18.56 -29.94 -1.33
N LYS A 8 18.56 -29.51 -0.08
CA LYS A 8 17.51 -28.69 0.53
C LYS A 8 17.40 -27.44 -0.33
N GLN A 9 16.56 -27.49 -1.36
CA GLN A 9 16.28 -26.34 -2.20
C GLN A 9 15.70 -25.25 -1.30
N ARG A 10 16.53 -24.26 -0.97
CA ARG A 10 16.09 -22.97 -0.47
C ARG A 10 15.21 -22.39 -1.57
N LYS A 11 13.89 -22.61 -1.49
CA LYS A 11 12.91 -21.87 -2.28
C LYS A 11 13.22 -20.39 -2.04
N LYS A 12 13.78 -19.72 -3.04
CA LYS A 12 13.83 -18.26 -3.05
C LYS A 12 12.37 -17.81 -2.97
N PRO A 13 12.00 -16.94 -2.02
CA PRO A 13 10.64 -16.41 -2.00
C PRO A 13 10.37 -15.76 -3.36
N SER A 14 9.26 -16.14 -3.98
CA SER A 14 8.74 -15.46 -5.17
C SER A 14 8.62 -13.97 -4.87
N LYS A 15 8.85 -13.12 -5.87
CA LYS A 15 8.79 -11.66 -5.70
C LYS A 15 7.41 -11.19 -5.18
N GLU A 16 6.37 -12.00 -5.37
CA GLU A 16 5.02 -11.86 -4.80
C GLU A 16 4.98 -11.93 -3.27
N ALA A 17 5.73 -12.84 -2.63
CA ALA A 17 5.74 -12.97 -1.15
C ALA A 17 6.23 -11.68 -0.47
N VAL A 18 6.97 -10.83 -1.19
CA VAL A 18 7.44 -9.53 -0.73
C VAL A 18 6.32 -8.49 -0.73
N LEU A 19 5.31 -8.61 -1.60
CA LEU A 19 4.21 -7.65 -1.76
C LEU A 19 2.91 -8.11 -1.09
N PHE A 20 2.55 -9.38 -1.15
CA PHE A 20 1.39 -9.93 -0.42
C PHE A 20 1.75 -11.26 0.24
N PRO A 21 1.23 -11.54 1.45
CA PRO A 21 1.46 -12.83 2.09
C PRO A 21 0.79 -13.97 1.28
N GLU A 22 1.50 -15.09 1.09
CA GLU A 22 1.04 -16.26 0.31
C GLU A 22 -0.25 -16.91 0.87
N SER A 23 -0.51 -16.73 2.17
CA SER A 23 -1.76 -17.11 2.81
C SER A 23 -2.12 -16.15 3.94
N ILE A 24 -3.40 -15.82 4.09
CA ILE A 24 -3.92 -14.97 5.16
C ILE A 24 -4.54 -15.88 6.21
N THR A 25 -3.72 -16.45 7.09
CA THR A 25 -4.18 -17.38 8.12
C THR A 25 -4.22 -16.75 9.50
N THR A 26 -3.60 -15.57 9.64
CA THR A 26 -3.39 -14.89 10.92
C THR A 26 -3.80 -13.41 10.86
N GLU A 27 -4.16 -12.85 12.01
CA GLU A 27 -4.46 -11.43 12.17
C GLU A 27 -3.32 -10.53 11.70
N GLN A 28 -2.07 -10.87 12.05
CA GLN A 28 -0.90 -10.08 11.69
C GLN A 28 -0.67 -10.05 10.18
N GLN A 29 -0.88 -11.17 9.47
CA GLN A 29 -0.80 -11.20 8.01
C GLN A 29 -1.89 -10.34 7.36
N SER A 30 -3.12 -10.38 7.89
CA SER A 30 -4.21 -9.51 7.42
C SER A 30 -3.88 -8.04 7.62
N LEU A 31 -3.28 -7.67 8.76
CA LEU A 31 -2.86 -6.31 9.04
C LEU A 31 -1.75 -5.84 8.09
N VAL A 32 -0.73 -6.69 7.86
CA VAL A 32 0.33 -6.39 6.88
C VAL A 32 -0.26 -6.20 5.48
N LEU A 33 -1.20 -7.05 5.08
CA LEU A 33 -1.90 -6.94 3.80
C LEU A 33 -2.65 -5.60 3.68
N VAL A 34 -3.47 -5.25 4.67
CA VAL A 34 -4.25 -3.99 4.66
C VAL A 34 -3.35 -2.77 4.58
N LYS A 35 -2.24 -2.74 5.33
CA LYS A 35 -1.24 -1.66 5.24
C LYS A 35 -0.65 -1.56 3.84
N ARG A 36 -0.28 -2.69 3.24
CA ARG A 36 0.29 -2.71 1.88
C ARG A 36 -0.73 -2.28 0.84
N LEU A 37 -1.99 -2.72 0.96
CA LEU A 37 -3.09 -2.31 0.08
C LEU A 37 -3.33 -0.79 0.16
N LEU A 38 -3.30 -0.20 1.35
CA LEU A 38 -3.40 1.25 1.52
C LEU A 38 -2.27 1.99 0.81
N ALA A 39 -1.02 1.58 1.03
CA ALA A 39 0.12 2.21 0.39
C ALA A 39 0.10 2.08 -1.14
N ILE A 40 -0.23 0.89 -1.66
CA ILE A 40 -0.32 0.63 -3.10
C ILE A 40 -1.46 1.47 -3.70
N SER A 41 -2.63 1.51 -3.06
CA SER A 41 -3.78 2.27 -3.55
C SER A 41 -3.49 3.76 -3.61
N MET A 42 -2.93 4.34 -2.54
CA MET A 42 -2.54 5.76 -2.53
C MET A 42 -1.43 6.05 -3.54
N SER A 43 -0.45 5.17 -3.69
CA SER A 43 0.60 5.31 -4.72
C SER A 43 0.02 5.28 -6.13
N CYS A 44 -0.93 4.38 -6.40
CA CYS A 44 -1.57 4.26 -7.70
C CYS A 44 -2.40 5.50 -8.04
N ILE A 45 -3.21 5.99 -7.09
CA ILE A 45 -4.01 7.21 -7.28
C ILE A 45 -3.10 8.42 -7.56
N THR A 46 -2.10 8.64 -6.71
CA THR A 46 -1.18 9.79 -6.84
C THR A 46 -0.36 9.72 -8.13
N TYR A 47 0.02 8.52 -8.58
CA TYR A 47 0.72 8.29 -9.84
C TYR A 47 -0.17 8.56 -11.06
N MET A 48 -1.36 7.95 -11.11
CA MET A 48 -2.30 8.15 -12.23
C MET A 48 -2.75 9.60 -12.35
N ARG A 49 -2.71 10.37 -11.25
CA ARG A 49 -3.05 11.80 -11.25
C ARG A 49 -1.88 12.70 -11.57
N GLY A 50 -0.68 12.14 -11.71
CA GLY A 50 0.53 12.92 -11.97
C GLY A 50 0.85 13.93 -10.87
N LEU A 51 0.48 13.65 -9.60
CA LEU A 51 0.70 14.61 -8.50
C LEU A 51 2.20 14.83 -8.20
N PHE A 52 3.03 13.83 -8.51
CA PHE A 52 4.47 13.83 -8.22
C PHE A 52 5.26 13.36 -9.45
N PRO A 53 6.54 13.75 -9.56
CA PRO A 53 7.39 13.32 -10.67
C PRO A 53 7.69 11.81 -10.60
N GLU A 54 8.08 11.23 -11.74
CA GLU A 54 8.51 9.82 -11.84
C GLU A 54 9.64 9.47 -10.87
N SER A 55 10.51 10.43 -10.53
CA SER A 55 11.57 10.24 -9.53
C SER A 55 11.04 9.95 -8.13
N SER A 56 9.79 10.27 -7.82
CA SER A 56 9.16 9.96 -6.53
C SER A 56 8.48 8.59 -6.48
N TYR A 57 8.56 7.81 -7.57
CA TYR A 57 8.01 6.46 -7.63
C TYR A 57 9.09 5.41 -7.91
N GLY A 58 8.97 4.27 -7.24
CA GLY A 58 9.71 3.06 -7.54
C GLY A 58 8.82 2.05 -8.26
N THR A 59 9.30 1.47 -9.34
CA THR A 59 8.59 0.38 -10.02
C THR A 59 8.71 -0.92 -9.23
N ARG A 60 7.59 -1.61 -9.03
CA ARG A 60 7.47 -2.96 -8.49
C ARG A 60 6.60 -3.78 -9.43
N TYR A 61 6.99 -5.02 -9.68
CA TYR A 61 6.21 -5.93 -10.51
C TYR A 61 5.52 -6.94 -9.61
N LEU A 62 4.21 -7.07 -9.79
CA LEU A 62 3.40 -8.14 -9.23
C LEU A 62 2.86 -8.95 -10.41
N ASP A 63 3.40 -10.14 -10.63
CA ASP A 63 3.20 -10.90 -11.87
C ASP A 63 3.53 -10.04 -13.11
N ASP A 64 2.54 -9.80 -13.97
CA ASP A 64 2.63 -8.95 -15.16
C ASP A 64 2.18 -7.49 -14.90
N LEU A 65 1.76 -7.16 -13.68
CA LEU A 65 1.31 -5.81 -13.32
C LEU A 65 2.47 -4.93 -12.86
N CYS A 66 2.68 -3.83 -13.59
CA CYS A 66 3.63 -2.78 -13.22
C CYS A 66 3.00 -1.82 -12.20
N LEU A 67 3.41 -1.92 -10.94
CA LEU A 67 2.98 -1.04 -9.86
C LEU A 67 4.00 0.07 -9.63
N LYS A 68 3.51 1.30 -9.62
CA LYS A 68 4.29 2.49 -9.24
C LYS A 68 4.06 2.77 -7.76
N ILE A 69 5.07 2.51 -6.95
CA ILE A 69 5.01 2.64 -5.50
C ILE A 69 5.70 3.93 -5.09
N LEU A 70 5.01 4.78 -4.33
CA LEU A 70 5.58 6.02 -3.82
C LEU A 70 6.78 5.68 -2.92
N ARG A 71 7.91 6.35 -3.16
CA ARG A 71 9.13 6.20 -2.36
C ARG A 71 9.44 7.49 -1.62
N GLU A 72 10.16 7.37 -0.51
CA GLU A 72 10.71 8.55 0.16
C GLU A 72 11.72 9.22 -0.78
N ASP A 73 11.32 10.38 -1.30
CA ASP A 73 12.13 11.19 -2.19
C ASP A 73 12.36 12.55 -1.53
N LYS A 74 13.61 12.82 -1.14
CA LYS A 74 13.98 14.09 -0.50
C LYS A 74 13.90 15.27 -1.47
N SER A 75 13.86 15.01 -2.79
CA SER A 75 13.72 16.05 -3.80
C SER A 75 12.29 16.56 -3.96
N CYS A 76 11.29 15.80 -3.51
CA CYS A 76 9.88 16.19 -3.57
C CYS A 76 9.24 16.12 -2.18
N LEU A 77 9.11 17.27 -1.53
CA LEU A 77 8.56 17.35 -0.17
C LEU A 77 7.10 16.85 -0.10
N GLY A 78 6.33 17.03 -1.18
CA GLY A 78 4.95 16.54 -1.27
C GLY A 78 4.85 15.02 -1.23
N SER A 79 5.67 14.30 -2.01
CA SER A 79 5.68 12.84 -1.99
C SER A 79 6.18 12.30 -0.65
N LEU A 80 7.21 12.93 -0.07
CA LEU A 80 7.70 12.61 1.27
C LEU A 80 6.60 12.75 2.34
N GLN A 81 5.78 13.79 2.26
CA GLN A 81 4.69 14.02 3.21
C GLN A 81 3.60 12.94 3.11
N ILE A 82 3.21 12.55 1.89
CA ILE A 82 2.26 11.44 1.67
C ILE A 82 2.81 10.13 2.24
N VAL A 83 4.10 9.82 2.03
CA VAL A 83 4.71 8.61 2.60
C VAL A 83 4.64 8.62 4.13
N LYS A 84 4.94 9.75 4.77
CA LYS A 84 4.82 9.90 6.23
C LYS A 84 3.38 9.72 6.72
N TRP A 85 2.39 10.25 6.00
CA TRP A 85 0.98 10.04 6.35
C TRP A 85 0.56 8.58 6.22
N ILE A 86 1.02 7.88 5.19
CA ILE A 86 0.81 6.43 5.03
C ILE A 86 1.45 5.67 6.21
N GLN A 87 2.68 6.01 6.60
CA GLN A 87 3.34 5.42 7.78
C GLN A 87 2.55 5.70 9.07
N GLY A 88 2.02 6.92 9.24
CA GLY A 88 1.13 7.26 10.36
C GLY A 88 -0.15 6.41 10.36
N CYS A 89 -0.73 6.14 9.19
CA CYS A 89 -1.86 5.22 9.07
C CYS A 89 -1.50 3.79 9.49
N PHE A 90 -0.26 3.35 9.29
CA PHE A 90 0.16 2.01 9.70
C PHE A 90 0.18 1.84 11.22
N ASP A 91 0.71 2.82 11.95
CA ASP A 91 0.64 2.84 13.42
C ASP A 91 -0.83 2.88 13.89
N ALA A 92 -1.66 3.66 13.20
CA ALA A 92 -3.08 3.76 13.50
C ALA A 92 -3.87 2.47 13.27
N LEU A 93 -3.50 1.70 12.25
CA LEU A 93 -4.04 0.38 11.95
C LEU A 93 -3.58 -0.66 12.97
N GLU A 94 -2.33 -0.61 13.42
CA GLU A 94 -1.81 -1.51 14.49
C GLU A 94 -2.57 -1.35 15.79
N LYS A 95 -2.84 -0.10 16.16
CA LYS A 95 -3.57 0.26 17.38
C LYS A 95 -5.10 0.23 17.19
N GLN A 96 -5.57 -0.15 16.00
CA GLN A 96 -6.99 -0.34 15.68
C GLN A 96 -7.89 0.90 15.88
N TYR A 97 -7.35 2.11 15.75
CA TYR A 97 -8.13 3.35 15.89
C TYR A 97 -8.41 4.07 14.56
N LEU A 98 -7.74 3.69 13.47
CA LEU A 98 -8.03 4.27 12.15
C LEU A 98 -9.36 3.73 11.63
N HIS A 99 -10.39 4.57 11.52
CA HIS A 99 -11.69 4.17 10.96
C HIS A 99 -11.86 4.58 9.50
N VAL A 100 -11.40 5.77 9.14
CA VAL A 100 -11.48 6.29 7.78
C VAL A 100 -10.23 7.11 7.49
N ALA A 101 -9.60 6.86 6.35
CA ALA A 101 -8.60 7.75 5.77
C ALA A 101 -9.13 8.30 4.46
N VAL A 102 -8.96 9.60 4.21
CA VAL A 102 -9.48 10.26 3.01
C VAL A 102 -8.35 10.95 2.27
N LEU A 103 -8.21 10.63 0.98
CA LEU A 103 -7.36 11.34 0.04
C LEU A 103 -8.26 12.19 -0.85
N ALA A 104 -8.30 13.50 -0.59
CA ALA A 104 -9.03 14.46 -1.40
C ALA A 104 -8.06 15.25 -2.28
N ILE A 105 -8.40 15.38 -3.56
CA ILE A 105 -7.63 16.11 -4.58
C ILE A 105 -8.43 17.35 -4.97
N TYR A 106 -7.79 18.50 -4.85
CA TYR A 106 -8.34 19.81 -5.16
C TYR A 106 -7.58 20.37 -6.36
N THR A 107 -8.27 20.68 -7.45
CA THR A 107 -7.69 21.44 -8.57
C THR A 107 -7.67 22.94 -8.29
N ASN A 108 -8.68 23.43 -7.57
CA ASN A 108 -8.76 24.78 -7.02
C ASN A 108 -9.04 24.69 -5.52
N PRO A 109 -8.58 25.67 -4.72
CA PRO A 109 -8.74 25.67 -3.27
C PRO A 109 -10.19 25.59 -2.78
N GLU A 110 -11.17 25.87 -3.64
CA GLU A 110 -12.60 25.89 -3.31
C GLU A 110 -13.40 24.70 -3.86
N THR A 111 -12.82 23.88 -4.74
CA THR A 111 -13.54 22.78 -5.40
C THR A 111 -12.80 21.45 -5.26
N VAL A 112 -13.38 20.53 -4.48
CA VAL A 112 -12.95 19.13 -4.45
C VAL A 112 -13.23 18.54 -5.82
N THR A 113 -12.18 18.18 -6.53
CA THR A 113 -12.33 17.45 -7.80
C THR A 113 -12.64 16.00 -7.49
N GLU A 114 -11.95 15.43 -6.50
CA GLU A 114 -12.02 14.00 -6.23
C GLU A 114 -11.76 13.65 -4.79
N MET A 115 -12.44 12.61 -4.32
CA MET A 115 -12.27 12.11 -2.98
C MET A 115 -12.21 10.59 -2.98
N TYR A 116 -11.14 10.04 -2.41
CA TYR A 116 -10.94 8.62 -2.20
C TYR A 116 -10.99 8.34 -0.71
N GLN A 117 -11.96 7.54 -0.28
CA GLN A 117 -12.13 7.16 1.12
C GLN A 117 -11.73 5.70 1.31
N PHE A 118 -10.89 5.46 2.30
CA PHE A 118 -10.46 4.16 2.77
C PHE A 118 -11.10 3.91 4.13
N LYS A 119 -12.07 3.01 4.21
CA LYS A 119 -12.80 2.69 5.44
C LYS A 119 -12.28 1.40 6.03
N PHE A 120 -12.04 1.41 7.34
CA PHE A 120 -11.48 0.29 8.07
C PHE A 120 -12.47 -0.21 9.13
N LYS A 121 -12.61 -1.52 9.21
CA LYS A 121 -13.43 -2.21 10.23
C LYS A 121 -12.59 -3.27 10.91
N TYR A 122 -12.65 -3.34 12.24
CA TYR A 122 -11.90 -4.32 13.03
C TYR A 122 -12.87 -5.37 13.60
N LYS A 123 -13.08 -6.47 12.88
CA LYS A 123 -13.96 -7.56 13.36
C LYS A 123 -13.10 -8.64 14.00
N LYS A 124 -13.33 -8.94 15.28
CA LYS A 124 -12.53 -9.93 16.04
C LYS A 124 -11.01 -9.68 15.88
N LYS A 125 -10.60 -8.41 15.92
CA LYS A 125 -9.24 -7.91 15.68
C LYS A 125 -8.67 -8.08 14.26
N VAL A 126 -9.42 -8.67 13.32
CA VAL A 126 -9.02 -8.72 11.91
C VAL A 126 -9.41 -7.41 11.21
N PRO A 127 -8.45 -6.66 10.62
CA PRO A 127 -8.76 -5.44 9.89
C PRO A 127 -9.33 -5.78 8.51
N GLN A 128 -10.45 -5.16 8.17
CA GLN A 128 -11.08 -5.16 6.85
C GLN A 128 -10.98 -3.75 6.28
N MET A 129 -10.69 -3.62 4.99
CA MET A 129 -10.54 -2.35 4.29
C MET A 129 -11.52 -2.30 3.10
N ASP A 130 -12.21 -1.17 2.98
CA ASP A 130 -13.13 -0.85 1.89
C ASP A 130 -12.70 0.47 1.26
N ILE A 131 -12.82 0.59 -0.06
CA ILE A 131 -12.37 1.76 -0.82
C ILE A 131 -13.55 2.28 -1.63
N SER A 132 -13.90 3.55 -1.42
CA SER A 132 -14.93 4.24 -2.19
C SER A 132 -14.38 5.52 -2.81
N SER A 133 -14.68 5.76 -4.08
CA SER A 133 -14.34 6.99 -4.79
C SER A 133 -15.60 7.82 -5.00
N CYS A 134 -15.48 9.14 -4.82
CA CYS A 134 -16.52 10.11 -5.15
C CYS A 134 -15.92 11.13 -6.14
N HIS A 135 -16.60 11.29 -7.27
CA HIS A 135 -16.32 12.30 -8.29
C HIS A 135 -17.48 13.29 -8.31
N TRP A 136 -17.14 14.59 -8.36
CA TRP A 136 -18.10 15.69 -8.39
C TRP A 136 -18.09 16.37 -9.75
#